data_AF-A0A3B9GBG3-F1
#
_entry.id   AF-A0A3B9GBG3-F1
#
_cell.length_a   1.000
_cell.length_b   1.000
_cell.length_c   1.000
_cell.angle_alpha   90.00
_cell.angle_beta   90.00
_cell.angle_gamma   90.00
#
_symmetry.space_group_name_H-M   'P 1'
#
loop_
_entity.id
_entity.type
_entity.pdbx_description
1 polymer ?
#
loop_
_entity_poly.entity_id
_entity_poly.type
_entity_poly.pdbx_seq_one_letter_code
_entity_poly.pdbx_strand_id
1 'polypeptide(L)'
;MNLPGRKLIVPYHRKFLWHTMDWPLPFRIMNRRRLFLLTSLSLCLPIFSKPTPLVPNQVVVVYNSTLPESKALAEFYALNRLIPTSNLIGLEVPEKTTIDRLTYEKAIRQPLVKKFMENQWWELSKDQNGTSVPFKTKIRCIALIKGIPLRISREAVPKDEESSTRQFKKQNEASIDSELSLMGVSNHPIGGVIPNPCYNKEISAATNPAEFMVMVGRIDANTYDHCNRMILDALDVEKEGLWGMTYLDLWTRGGSYKLGDDWIENITKASINSATPTIVDRMKNTFVTNYPMRDAAVYFGWYTQHRNGPFLNDQMQFKKGAIAAHLHSFSGAQLLNPAKNWSVGLIDRGAAATLGNVWEPYLGFTHRFDIFYDRLLKNYSLVEAAYMSINVLSWQNIVIGDPLYRPFKTTTVRTNAMVKDRDYKLIRYAQSRFPDPEIRLAELLKAAERTKSGTVYEMVAFHTLEGGNNEQAAKGFRRAKELFTDSADKLRQDLHLVELERRRDKIPDAIKILKQAKKVYKDIPEVKAVEGLLTILDPPSPPLTKPKN
;
A
#
# COMPACT_ATOMS: atom_id res chain seq x y z
N MET A 1 56.17 33.62 10.64
CA MET A 1 55.54 34.59 11.57
C MET A 1 54.68 33.84 12.57
N ASN A 2 54.98 34.05 13.86
CA ASN A 2 54.11 33.98 15.06
C ASN A 2 53.29 32.71 15.39
N LEU A 3 53.86 31.91 16.31
CA LEU A 3 53.25 31.46 17.58
C LEU A 3 52.96 32.69 18.51
N PRO A 4 52.28 32.62 19.69
CA PRO A 4 52.02 31.50 20.61
C PRO A 4 50.49 31.37 20.98
N GLY A 5 49.99 30.81 22.10
CA GLY A 5 50.61 30.37 23.37
C GLY A 5 49.72 29.46 24.27
N ARG A 6 49.54 29.78 25.56
CA ARG A 6 48.91 28.88 26.58
C ARG A 6 48.10 29.58 27.69
N LYS A 7 47.03 28.90 28.14
CA LYS A 7 46.48 28.72 29.53
C LYS A 7 46.26 29.93 30.47
N LEU A 8 45.09 29.96 31.16
CA LEU A 8 44.95 29.58 32.60
C LEU A 8 43.48 29.57 33.13
N ILE A 9 43.10 28.45 33.77
CA ILE A 9 42.39 28.23 35.08
C ILE A 9 41.08 29.00 35.48
N VAL A 10 40.15 28.24 36.09
CA VAL A 10 38.82 28.51 36.73
C VAL A 10 38.94 29.19 38.15
N PRO A 11 37.94 29.35 39.08
CA PRO A 11 36.49 29.03 39.11
C PRO A 11 35.49 30.05 39.78
N TYR A 12 34.17 29.72 39.70
CA TYR A 12 33.05 29.93 40.66
C TYR A 12 32.70 31.32 41.25
N HIS A 13 31.40 31.71 41.16
CA HIS A 13 30.46 31.69 42.31
C HIS A 13 28.97 31.98 41.95
N ARG A 14 28.04 31.28 42.62
CA ARG A 14 26.61 31.67 42.73
C ARG A 14 26.41 32.68 43.87
N LYS A 15 25.37 33.53 43.78
CA LYS A 15 24.53 33.90 44.95
C LYS A 15 23.11 34.33 44.57
N PHE A 16 22.14 33.87 45.35
CA PHE A 16 20.76 34.34 45.40
C PHE A 16 20.68 35.72 46.05
N LEU A 17 19.59 36.47 45.81
CA LEU A 17 18.85 37.15 46.88
C LEU A 17 17.42 37.52 46.42
N TRP A 18 16.45 37.28 47.32
CA TRP A 18 15.06 37.72 47.19
C TRP A 18 14.90 39.04 47.94
N HIS A 19 13.97 39.91 47.50
CA HIS A 19 13.27 40.79 48.43
C HIS A 19 11.80 40.97 48.05
N THR A 20 10.96 40.81 49.07
CA THR A 20 9.53 41.09 49.18
C THR A 20 9.30 42.51 49.71
N MET A 21 8.16 43.14 49.38
CA MET A 21 7.23 43.81 50.34
C MET A 21 6.18 44.69 49.63
N ASP A 22 4.93 44.20 49.62
CA ASP A 22 3.69 44.81 50.14
C ASP A 22 3.34 46.31 50.00
N TRP A 23 2.25 46.57 49.24
CA TRP A 23 1.04 47.40 49.56
C TRP A 23 1.16 48.91 49.92
N PRO A 24 0.05 49.72 49.94
CA PRO A 24 -1.38 49.42 49.73
C PRO A 24 -2.14 50.33 48.70
N LEU A 25 -3.47 50.14 48.61
CA LEU A 25 -4.47 50.89 47.80
C LEU A 25 -4.82 52.29 48.40
N PRO A 26 -5.49 53.21 47.66
CA PRO A 26 -6.97 53.24 47.71
C PRO A 26 -7.72 53.60 46.39
N PHE A 27 -9.04 53.43 46.44
CA PHE A 27 -10.06 53.59 45.40
C PHE A 27 -10.08 54.93 44.64
N ARG A 28 -10.46 54.88 43.35
CA ARG A 28 -11.27 55.93 42.70
C ARG A 28 -12.27 55.34 41.71
N ILE A 29 -13.55 55.62 41.90
CA ILE A 29 -14.65 55.16 41.03
C ILE A 29 -14.79 56.13 39.84
N MET A 30 -14.74 55.62 38.61
CA MET A 30 -15.46 56.25 37.49
C MET A 30 -15.79 55.25 36.38
N ASN A 31 -16.74 55.60 35.52
CA ASN A 31 -17.67 54.65 34.93
C ASN A 31 -17.58 54.60 33.38
N ARG A 32 -18.12 53.51 32.80
CA ARG A 32 -18.58 53.31 31.40
C ARG A 32 -17.58 52.93 30.30
N ARG A 33 -17.95 51.81 29.64
CA ARG A 33 -17.75 51.42 28.23
C ARG A 33 -16.30 51.24 27.74
N ARG A 34 -15.80 50.00 27.87
CA ARG A 34 -14.82 49.44 26.91
C ARG A 34 -15.52 48.46 25.98
N LEU A 35 -15.37 48.71 24.68
CA LEU A 35 -15.84 47.86 23.60
C LEU A 35 -14.89 46.65 23.50
N PHE A 36 -15.33 45.46 23.89
CA PHE A 36 -14.56 44.24 23.65
C PHE A 36 -14.75 43.81 22.19
N LEU A 37 -13.79 44.16 21.33
CA LEU A 37 -13.62 43.44 20.07
C LEU A 37 -13.15 42.02 20.40
N LEU A 38 -14.08 41.07 20.37
CA LEU A 38 -13.76 39.65 20.27
C LEU A 38 -13.20 39.39 18.86
N THR A 39 -11.88 39.52 18.70
CA THR A 39 -11.19 38.97 17.52
C THR A 39 -11.22 37.46 17.63
N SER A 40 -12.29 36.86 17.12
CA SER A 40 -12.42 35.41 16.94
C SER A 40 -11.38 34.93 15.93
N LEU A 41 -10.19 34.60 16.43
CA LEU A 41 -9.18 33.87 15.67
C LEU A 41 -9.67 32.43 15.49
N SER A 42 -10.61 32.25 14.56
CA SER A 42 -11.05 30.92 14.13
C SER A 42 -9.83 30.21 13.55
N LEU A 43 -9.26 29.27 14.31
CA LEU A 43 -8.34 28.28 13.76
C LEU A 43 -9.13 27.50 12.71
N CYS A 44 -8.96 27.87 11.43
CA CYS A 44 -9.35 27.05 10.30
C CYS A 44 -8.48 25.80 10.29
N LEU A 45 -8.79 24.84 11.16
CA LEU A 45 -8.39 23.45 10.98
C LEU A 45 -8.88 23.04 9.58
N PRO A 46 -7.99 22.57 8.68
CA PRO A 46 -8.41 22.15 7.36
C PRO A 46 -9.39 20.99 7.51
N ILE A 47 -10.67 21.24 7.19
CA ILE A 47 -11.67 20.21 7.10
C ILE A 47 -11.30 19.38 5.88
N PHE A 48 -10.60 18.27 6.10
CA PHE A 48 -10.35 17.26 5.07
C PHE A 48 -11.70 16.71 4.61
N SER A 49 -12.21 17.25 3.49
CA SER A 49 -13.41 16.76 2.86
C SER A 49 -13.16 15.34 2.35
N LYS A 50 -14.12 14.43 2.59
CA LYS A 50 -14.03 13.09 2.00
C LYS A 50 -14.04 13.21 0.48
N PRO A 51 -13.21 12.44 -0.25
CA PRO A 51 -13.16 12.55 -1.70
C PRO A 51 -14.49 12.13 -2.31
N THR A 52 -14.95 12.94 -3.27
CA THR A 52 -16.12 12.67 -4.09
C THR A 52 -15.97 11.27 -4.73
N PRO A 53 -16.93 10.35 -4.54
CA PRO A 53 -16.86 9.04 -5.19
C PRO A 53 -16.84 9.18 -6.70
N LEU A 54 -16.01 8.39 -7.38
CA LEU A 54 -16.31 7.94 -8.72
C LEU A 54 -17.70 7.27 -8.73
N VAL A 55 -18.56 7.71 -9.65
CA VAL A 55 -19.93 7.21 -9.81
C VAL A 55 -20.04 6.31 -11.05
N PRO A 56 -20.99 5.37 -11.11
CA PRO A 56 -20.96 4.29 -12.11
C PRO A 56 -21.02 4.75 -13.57
N ASN A 57 -21.71 5.86 -13.84
CA ASN A 57 -21.78 6.46 -15.18
C ASN A 57 -20.46 7.09 -15.66
N GLN A 58 -19.48 7.26 -14.78
CA GLN A 58 -18.12 7.72 -15.11
C GLN A 58 -17.14 6.57 -15.39
N VAL A 59 -17.61 5.32 -15.40
CA VAL A 59 -16.78 4.13 -15.64
C VAL A 59 -17.16 3.48 -16.97
N VAL A 60 -16.17 3.10 -17.76
CA VAL A 60 -16.30 2.22 -18.92
C VAL A 60 -15.68 0.87 -18.60
N VAL A 61 -16.34 -0.21 -19.01
CA VAL A 61 -15.87 -1.59 -18.81
C VAL A 61 -15.50 -2.17 -20.17
N VAL A 62 -14.25 -2.62 -20.33
CA VAL A 62 -13.70 -3.09 -21.60
C VAL A 62 -13.35 -4.57 -21.50
N TYR A 63 -13.90 -5.39 -22.39
CA TYR A 63 -13.75 -6.83 -22.38
C TYR A 63 -13.37 -7.39 -23.75
N ASN A 64 -12.81 -8.60 -23.77
CA ASN A 64 -12.49 -9.28 -25.01
C ASN A 64 -13.77 -9.96 -25.56
N SER A 65 -14.29 -9.43 -26.66
CA SER A 65 -15.52 -9.94 -27.28
C SER A 65 -15.37 -11.34 -27.91
N THR A 66 -14.14 -11.81 -28.14
CA THR A 66 -13.88 -13.17 -28.63
C THR A 66 -13.96 -14.23 -27.51
N LEU A 67 -14.03 -13.82 -26.24
CA LEU A 67 -14.06 -14.69 -25.07
C LEU A 67 -15.39 -14.53 -24.30
N PRO A 68 -16.31 -15.52 -24.36
CA PRO A 68 -17.61 -15.45 -23.67
C PRO A 68 -17.50 -15.18 -22.17
N GLU A 69 -16.49 -15.73 -21.50
CA GLU A 69 -16.24 -15.55 -20.07
C GLU A 69 -15.75 -14.14 -19.74
N SER A 70 -15.00 -13.50 -20.65
CA SER A 70 -14.60 -12.09 -20.53
C SER A 70 -15.83 -11.18 -20.56
N LYS A 71 -16.76 -11.45 -21.49
CA LYS A 71 -18.06 -10.76 -21.55
C LYS A 71 -18.90 -11.00 -20.29
N ALA A 72 -19.04 -12.24 -19.85
CA ALA A 72 -19.81 -12.58 -18.66
C ALA A 72 -19.28 -11.91 -17.38
N LEU A 73 -17.94 -11.85 -17.22
CA LEU A 73 -17.30 -11.12 -16.12
C LEU A 73 -17.52 -9.60 -16.22
N ALA A 74 -17.53 -9.03 -17.42
CA ALA A 74 -17.81 -7.62 -17.65
C ALA A 74 -19.25 -7.25 -17.27
N GLU A 75 -20.22 -8.06 -17.70
CA GLU A 75 -21.64 -7.91 -17.37
C GLU A 75 -21.87 -8.10 -15.86
N PHE A 76 -21.22 -9.10 -15.24
CA PHE A 76 -21.25 -9.32 -13.79
C PHE A 76 -20.69 -8.12 -13.00
N TYR A 77 -19.54 -7.58 -13.41
CA TYR A 77 -18.98 -6.39 -12.78
C TYR A 77 -19.88 -5.17 -12.93
N ALA A 78 -20.39 -4.93 -14.14
CA ALA A 78 -21.27 -3.80 -14.42
C ALA A 78 -22.57 -3.86 -13.62
N LEU A 79 -23.21 -5.05 -13.53
CA LEU A 79 -24.38 -5.28 -12.70
C LEU A 79 -24.13 -4.95 -11.23
N ASN A 80 -23.05 -5.50 -10.65
CA ASN A 80 -22.75 -5.34 -9.23
C ASN A 80 -22.32 -3.91 -8.84
N ARG A 81 -21.71 -3.15 -9.77
CA ARG A 81 -21.35 -1.74 -9.57
C ARG A 81 -22.40 -0.75 -10.12
N LEU A 82 -23.53 -1.22 -10.65
CA LEU A 82 -24.57 -0.41 -11.29
C LEU A 82 -24.04 0.46 -12.45
N ILE A 83 -23.02 -0.01 -13.16
CA ILE A 83 -22.46 0.65 -14.34
C ILE A 83 -23.45 0.48 -15.50
N PRO A 84 -23.81 1.56 -16.23
CA PRO A 84 -24.75 1.48 -17.34
C PRO A 84 -24.29 0.46 -18.40
N THR A 85 -25.23 -0.31 -18.96
CA THR A 85 -24.92 -1.28 -20.03
C THR A 85 -24.36 -0.61 -21.30
N SER A 86 -24.71 0.66 -21.54
CA SER A 86 -24.10 1.51 -22.58
C SER A 86 -22.60 1.75 -22.40
N ASN A 87 -22.07 1.50 -21.20
CA ASN A 87 -20.66 1.71 -20.86
C ASN A 87 -19.83 0.41 -20.98
N LEU A 88 -20.43 -0.70 -21.42
CA LEU A 88 -19.74 -1.94 -21.78
C LEU A 88 -19.23 -1.85 -23.23
N ILE A 89 -17.93 -2.05 -23.43
CA ILE A 89 -17.31 -2.13 -24.76
C ILE A 89 -16.63 -3.48 -24.93
N GLY A 90 -17.12 -4.28 -25.87
CA GLY A 90 -16.42 -5.46 -26.37
C GLY A 90 -15.43 -5.06 -27.46
N LEU A 91 -14.20 -5.56 -27.37
CA LEU A 91 -13.15 -5.39 -28.39
C LEU A 91 -12.73 -6.76 -28.92
N GLU A 92 -12.47 -6.85 -30.23
CA GLU A 92 -11.87 -8.05 -30.83
C GLU A 92 -10.35 -7.95 -30.67
N VAL A 93 -9.79 -8.64 -29.66
CA VAL A 93 -8.36 -8.58 -29.34
C VAL A 93 -7.75 -9.99 -29.25
N PRO A 94 -6.48 -10.18 -29.64
CA PRO A 94 -5.84 -11.49 -29.59
C PRO A 94 -5.62 -11.94 -28.14
N GLU A 95 -5.78 -13.24 -27.89
CA GLU A 95 -5.48 -13.86 -26.59
C GLU A 95 -3.95 -14.01 -26.39
N LYS A 96 -3.26 -12.87 -26.22
CA LYS A 96 -1.81 -12.79 -25.99
C LYS A 96 -1.51 -11.80 -24.87
N THR A 97 -0.61 -12.17 -23.96
CA THR A 97 -0.13 -11.28 -22.89
C THR A 97 0.60 -10.05 -23.45
N THR A 98 1.42 -10.25 -24.50
CA THR A 98 2.17 -9.20 -25.20
C THR A 98 1.66 -9.05 -26.63
N ILE A 99 1.42 -7.82 -27.06
CA ILE A 99 1.11 -7.46 -28.46
C ILE A 99 2.09 -6.39 -28.97
N ASP A 100 2.17 -6.22 -30.30
CA ASP A 100 2.89 -5.10 -30.91
C ASP A 100 2.09 -3.79 -30.87
N ARG A 101 2.78 -2.68 -31.11
CA ARG A 101 2.25 -1.31 -31.05
C ARG A 101 1.15 -1.08 -32.09
N LEU A 102 1.30 -1.67 -33.29
CA LEU A 102 0.32 -1.59 -34.37
C LEU A 102 -1.00 -2.28 -34.01
N THR A 103 -0.91 -3.43 -33.34
CA THR A 103 -2.04 -4.20 -32.82
C THR A 103 -2.74 -3.45 -31.69
N TYR A 104 -1.98 -2.85 -30.76
CA TYR A 104 -2.56 -1.97 -29.72
C TYR A 104 -3.34 -0.80 -30.33
N GLU A 105 -2.75 -0.09 -31.30
CA GLU A 105 -3.42 1.03 -31.97
C GLU A 105 -4.71 0.60 -32.67
N LYS A 106 -4.66 -0.46 -33.48
CA LYS A 106 -5.79 -0.88 -34.33
C LYS A 106 -6.90 -1.63 -33.56
N ALA A 107 -6.54 -2.54 -32.66
CA ALA A 107 -7.50 -3.41 -31.97
C ALA A 107 -8.00 -2.82 -30.64
N ILE A 108 -7.28 -1.88 -30.04
CA ILE A 108 -7.61 -1.34 -28.71
C ILE A 108 -7.82 0.18 -28.75
N ARG A 109 -6.79 0.98 -29.07
CA ARG A 109 -6.87 2.44 -28.90
C ARG A 109 -7.87 3.09 -29.86
N GLN A 110 -7.79 2.82 -31.16
CA GLN A 110 -8.65 3.43 -32.16
C GLN A 110 -10.15 3.08 -31.97
N PRO A 111 -10.54 1.82 -31.70
CA PRO A 111 -11.93 1.47 -31.36
C PRO A 111 -12.45 2.19 -30.12
N LEU A 112 -11.66 2.29 -29.05
CA LEU A 112 -12.05 3.00 -27.83
C LEU A 112 -12.21 4.50 -28.07
N VAL A 113 -11.24 5.14 -28.74
CA VAL A 113 -11.33 6.56 -29.12
C VAL A 113 -12.58 6.82 -29.96
N LYS A 114 -12.86 5.96 -30.96
CA LYS A 114 -14.07 6.04 -31.78
C LYS A 114 -15.34 5.96 -30.91
N LYS A 115 -15.44 4.99 -30.00
CA LYS A 115 -16.60 4.85 -29.11
C LYS A 115 -16.78 6.03 -28.15
N PHE A 116 -15.69 6.60 -27.61
CA PHE A 116 -15.77 7.78 -26.76
C PHE A 116 -16.26 9.03 -27.52
N MET A 117 -15.89 9.17 -28.80
CA MET A 117 -16.42 10.22 -29.68
C MET A 117 -17.90 9.98 -30.03
N GLU A 118 -18.27 8.78 -30.47
CA GLU A 118 -19.65 8.41 -30.82
C GLU A 118 -20.63 8.64 -29.66
N ASN A 119 -20.24 8.26 -28.43
CA ASN A 119 -21.07 8.42 -27.23
C ASN A 119 -20.98 9.82 -26.59
N GLN A 120 -20.26 10.76 -27.20
CA GLN A 120 -19.99 12.10 -26.65
C GLN A 120 -19.49 12.05 -25.19
N TRP A 121 -18.63 11.08 -24.89
CA TRP A 121 -18.05 10.88 -23.56
C TRP A 121 -16.88 11.81 -23.27
N TRP A 122 -16.31 12.41 -24.30
CA TRP A 122 -15.36 13.52 -24.18
C TRP A 122 -15.56 14.54 -25.31
N GLU A 123 -14.94 15.70 -25.16
CA GLU A 123 -14.74 16.66 -26.22
C GLU A 123 -13.22 16.86 -26.37
N LEU A 124 -12.73 16.85 -27.61
CA LEU A 124 -11.31 17.08 -27.92
C LEU A 124 -11.10 18.54 -28.34
N SER A 125 -10.01 19.14 -27.88
CA SER A 125 -9.56 20.48 -28.27
C SER A 125 -8.06 20.44 -28.56
N LYS A 126 -7.53 21.55 -29.08
CA LYS A 126 -6.12 21.76 -29.29
C LYS A 126 -5.49 22.38 -28.04
N ASP A 127 -4.39 21.79 -27.56
CA ASP A 127 -3.56 22.41 -26.52
C ASP A 127 -2.74 23.58 -27.09
N GLN A 128 -1.92 24.21 -26.25
CA GLN A 128 -1.05 25.33 -26.64
C GLN A 128 -0.04 24.97 -27.75
N ASN A 129 0.22 23.67 -27.97
CA ASN A 129 1.16 23.15 -28.97
C ASN A 129 0.46 22.60 -30.23
N GLY A 130 -0.87 22.69 -30.31
CA GLY A 130 -1.64 22.10 -31.42
C GLY A 130 -1.87 20.58 -31.31
N THR A 131 -1.58 19.98 -30.17
CA THR A 131 -1.89 18.57 -29.85
C THR A 131 -3.39 18.43 -29.61
N SER A 132 -4.04 17.41 -30.19
CA SER A 132 -5.43 17.11 -29.85
C SER A 132 -5.49 16.39 -28.51
N VAL A 133 -6.19 16.96 -27.53
CA VAL A 133 -6.34 16.43 -26.17
C VAL A 133 -7.80 16.49 -25.73
N PRO A 134 -8.29 15.57 -24.88
CA PRO A 134 -9.54 15.79 -24.17
C PRO A 134 -9.41 17.03 -23.28
N PHE A 135 -10.42 17.91 -23.33
CA PHE A 135 -10.53 19.09 -22.44
C PHE A 135 -11.80 19.06 -21.60
N LYS A 136 -12.80 18.29 -22.04
CA LYS A 136 -13.90 17.80 -21.21
C LYS A 136 -14.00 16.31 -21.35
N THR A 137 -14.30 15.62 -20.25
CA THR A 137 -14.65 14.21 -20.28
C THR A 137 -15.69 13.89 -19.19
N LYS A 138 -16.60 12.97 -19.53
CA LYS A 138 -17.61 12.36 -18.65
C LYS A 138 -17.07 11.07 -18.03
N ILE A 139 -16.28 10.30 -18.79
CA ILE A 139 -15.68 9.04 -18.33
C ILE A 139 -14.33 9.31 -17.66
N ARG A 140 -14.22 8.86 -16.42
CA ARG A 140 -13.05 9.08 -15.56
C ARG A 140 -12.22 7.82 -15.38
N CYS A 141 -12.85 6.66 -15.49
CA CYS A 141 -12.20 5.36 -15.26
C CYS A 141 -12.50 4.37 -16.38
N ILE A 142 -11.49 3.56 -16.72
CA ILE A 142 -11.64 2.36 -17.54
C ILE A 142 -11.31 1.14 -16.67
N ALA A 143 -12.23 0.18 -16.63
CA ALA A 143 -12.02 -1.14 -16.05
C ALA A 143 -11.76 -2.15 -17.18
N LEU A 144 -10.52 -2.62 -17.31
CA LEU A 144 -10.19 -3.71 -18.23
C LEU A 144 -10.54 -5.05 -17.58
N ILE A 145 -11.13 -5.96 -18.35
CA ILE A 145 -11.55 -7.27 -17.89
C ILE A 145 -10.56 -8.35 -18.39
N LYS A 146 -10.35 -9.40 -17.59
CA LYS A 146 -9.57 -10.60 -17.97
C LYS A 146 -9.85 -11.01 -19.41
N GLY A 147 -8.78 -11.18 -20.19
CA GLY A 147 -8.85 -11.45 -21.64
C GLY A 147 -8.40 -10.27 -22.51
N ILE A 148 -8.34 -9.05 -21.97
CA ILE A 148 -7.62 -7.94 -22.60
C ILE A 148 -6.10 -8.13 -22.40
N PRO A 149 -5.27 -8.00 -23.46
CA PRO A 149 -3.81 -8.05 -23.36
C PRO A 149 -3.21 -7.17 -22.27
N LEU A 150 -1.99 -7.50 -21.83
CA LEU A 150 -1.37 -6.90 -20.66
C LEU A 150 -0.39 -5.77 -21.01
N ARG A 151 0.39 -5.96 -22.09
CA ARG A 151 1.54 -5.10 -22.39
C ARG A 151 1.88 -5.04 -23.88
N ILE A 152 2.56 -3.96 -24.25
CA ILE A 152 3.07 -3.71 -25.59
C ILE A 152 4.56 -4.08 -25.63
N SER A 153 5.04 -4.67 -26.73
CA SER A 153 6.47 -4.97 -26.95
C SER A 153 7.30 -3.72 -27.26
N ARG A 154 8.60 -3.79 -27.00
CA ARG A 154 9.56 -2.75 -27.43
C ARG A 154 9.73 -2.80 -28.95
N GLU A 155 9.74 -1.64 -29.58
CA GLU A 155 9.94 -1.43 -31.02
C GLU A 155 10.93 -0.27 -31.27
N ALA A 156 11.25 0.03 -32.52
CA ALA A 156 12.03 1.22 -32.84
C ALA A 156 11.22 2.49 -32.48
N VAL A 157 11.88 3.46 -31.82
CA VAL A 157 11.28 4.76 -31.50
C VAL A 157 11.34 5.67 -32.73
N PRO A 158 10.32 6.52 -33.00
CA PRO A 158 10.34 7.47 -34.11
C PRO A 158 11.58 8.39 -34.06
N LYS A 159 12.15 8.70 -35.24
CA LYS A 159 13.43 9.45 -35.35
C LYS A 159 13.36 10.86 -34.77
N ASP A 160 12.20 11.50 -34.87
CA ASP A 160 11.89 12.78 -34.27
C ASP A 160 11.93 12.72 -32.73
N GLU A 161 11.43 11.63 -32.14
CA GLU A 161 11.50 11.39 -30.69
C GLU A 161 12.91 11.07 -30.17
N GLU A 162 13.80 10.49 -30.99
CA GLU A 162 15.19 10.19 -30.61
C GLU A 162 15.98 11.44 -30.19
N SER A 163 15.58 12.62 -30.69
CA SER A 163 16.17 13.91 -30.33
C SER A 163 15.79 14.41 -28.93
N SER A 164 14.75 13.85 -28.32
CA SER A 164 14.17 14.38 -27.07
C SER A 164 15.08 14.23 -25.85
N THR A 165 14.87 15.11 -24.86
CA THR A 165 15.57 15.16 -23.56
C THR A 165 14.98 14.21 -22.51
N ARG A 166 14.00 13.38 -22.87
CA ARG A 166 13.28 12.49 -21.94
C ARG A 166 14.16 11.34 -21.46
N GLN A 167 13.96 10.96 -20.20
CA GLN A 167 14.62 9.80 -19.62
C GLN A 167 14.09 8.51 -20.27
N PHE A 168 15.00 7.54 -20.52
CA PHE A 168 14.68 6.26 -21.16
C PHE A 168 14.08 6.37 -22.57
N LYS A 169 14.48 7.37 -23.37
CA LYS A 169 13.98 7.61 -24.74
C LYS A 169 14.12 6.46 -25.76
N LYS A 170 14.73 5.33 -25.40
CA LYS A 170 14.80 4.09 -26.21
C LYS A 170 13.91 2.96 -25.70
N GLN A 171 13.24 3.17 -24.57
CA GLN A 171 12.26 2.27 -23.97
C GLN A 171 10.88 2.75 -24.43
N ASN A 172 10.13 1.89 -25.09
CA ASN A 172 8.76 2.16 -25.57
C ASN A 172 7.85 0.92 -25.45
N GLU A 173 8.33 -0.13 -24.80
CA GLU A 173 7.47 -1.11 -24.18
C GLU A 173 6.69 -0.46 -23.03
N ALA A 174 5.43 -0.85 -22.84
CA ALA A 174 4.54 -0.25 -21.85
C ALA A 174 3.46 -1.25 -21.40
N SER A 175 2.79 -0.98 -20.28
CA SER A 175 1.51 -1.61 -19.97
C SER A 175 0.41 -0.98 -20.81
N ILE A 176 -0.56 -1.80 -21.22
CA ILE A 176 -1.73 -1.29 -21.96
C ILE A 176 -2.57 -0.37 -21.06
N ASP A 177 -2.59 -0.62 -19.75
CA ASP A 177 -3.26 0.19 -18.76
C ASP A 177 -2.69 1.63 -18.72
N SER A 178 -1.37 1.78 -18.70
CA SER A 178 -0.69 3.09 -18.67
C SER A 178 -0.82 3.85 -19.99
N GLU A 179 -0.79 3.15 -21.11
CA GLU A 179 -0.99 3.69 -22.46
C GLU A 179 -2.42 4.15 -22.70
N LEU A 180 -3.40 3.38 -22.24
CA LEU A 180 -4.81 3.76 -22.31
C LEU A 180 -5.14 4.99 -21.46
N SER A 181 -4.35 5.29 -20.41
CA SER A 181 -4.54 6.53 -19.64
C SER A 181 -4.36 7.80 -20.48
N LEU A 182 -3.59 7.71 -21.57
CA LEU A 182 -3.29 8.78 -22.52
C LEU A 182 -4.01 8.60 -23.87
N MET A 183 -4.97 7.68 -23.98
CA MET A 183 -5.53 7.26 -25.28
C MET A 183 -6.15 8.41 -26.10
N GLY A 184 -6.66 9.45 -25.44
CA GLY A 184 -7.23 10.64 -26.09
C GLY A 184 -6.22 11.68 -26.56
N VAL A 185 -4.96 11.60 -26.12
CA VAL A 185 -3.88 12.50 -26.54
C VAL A 185 -3.35 12.03 -27.89
N SER A 186 -3.59 12.80 -28.94
CA SER A 186 -3.09 12.50 -30.28
C SER A 186 -1.57 12.59 -30.32
N ASN A 187 -0.91 11.57 -30.87
CA ASN A 187 0.54 11.56 -31.09
C ASN A 187 1.34 11.89 -29.82
N HIS A 188 0.89 11.43 -28.65
CA HIS A 188 1.73 11.48 -27.47
C HIS A 188 2.99 10.65 -27.75
N PRO A 189 4.18 11.14 -27.38
CA PRO A 189 5.43 10.54 -27.82
C PRO A 189 5.76 9.28 -27.00
N ILE A 190 6.00 8.14 -27.66
CA ILE A 190 6.04 6.79 -27.06
C ILE A 190 7.39 6.40 -26.44
N GLY A 191 8.47 7.16 -26.69
CA GLY A 191 9.81 6.90 -26.19
C GLY A 191 10.07 7.47 -24.79
N GLY A 192 10.13 6.61 -23.78
CA GLY A 192 10.40 6.97 -22.38
C GLY A 192 9.15 7.37 -21.60
N VAL A 193 9.34 7.98 -20.45
CA VAL A 193 8.25 8.29 -19.50
C VAL A 193 7.53 9.61 -19.80
N ILE A 194 6.22 9.64 -19.55
CA ILE A 194 5.41 10.87 -19.53
C ILE A 194 5.05 11.21 -18.07
N PRO A 195 5.27 12.44 -17.56
CA PRO A 195 4.91 12.79 -16.18
C PRO A 195 3.42 12.65 -15.90
N ASN A 196 3.06 12.00 -14.80
CA ASN A 196 1.66 11.84 -14.39
C ASN A 196 1.12 13.12 -13.73
N PRO A 197 0.11 13.80 -14.29
CA PRO A 197 -0.43 15.03 -13.73
C PRO A 197 -1.18 14.82 -12.40
N CYS A 198 -1.54 13.59 -12.02
CA CYS A 198 -2.18 13.28 -10.74
C CYS A 198 -1.20 12.94 -9.61
N TYR A 199 0.10 12.77 -9.90
CA TYR A 199 1.07 12.30 -8.92
C TYR A 199 1.13 13.19 -7.67
N ASN A 200 0.99 12.56 -6.50
CA ASN A 200 0.95 13.15 -5.17
C ASN A 200 -0.13 14.24 -4.95
N LYS A 201 -1.06 14.47 -5.89
CA LYS A 201 -2.17 15.43 -5.72
C LYS A 201 -3.37 14.73 -5.11
N GLU A 202 -3.92 15.24 -4.02
CA GLU A 202 -5.16 14.71 -3.40
C GLU A 202 -6.41 15.16 -4.17
N ILE A 203 -6.60 14.59 -5.37
CA ILE A 203 -7.69 14.94 -6.29
C ILE A 203 -8.62 13.76 -6.53
N SER A 204 -9.94 14.01 -6.46
CA SER A 204 -10.94 13.04 -6.86
C SER A 204 -11.02 12.96 -8.38
N ALA A 205 -11.06 11.74 -8.90
CA ALA A 205 -11.27 11.48 -10.32
C ALA A 205 -12.70 11.85 -10.76
N ALA A 206 -13.69 11.84 -9.86
CA ALA A 206 -15.05 12.28 -10.19
C ALA A 206 -15.08 13.74 -10.66
N THR A 207 -14.23 14.58 -10.05
CA THR A 207 -14.02 16.00 -10.35
C THR A 207 -12.68 16.25 -11.07
N ASN A 208 -12.14 15.27 -11.79
CA ASN A 208 -10.72 15.26 -12.21
C ASN A 208 -10.27 16.56 -12.92
N PRO A 209 -9.29 17.30 -12.36
CA PRO A 209 -8.67 18.43 -13.03
C PRO A 209 -7.52 18.04 -13.98
N ALA A 210 -7.16 16.75 -14.08
CA ALA A 210 -6.20 16.28 -15.08
C ALA A 210 -6.91 16.13 -16.44
N GLU A 211 -6.99 17.27 -17.15
CA GLU A 211 -7.86 17.58 -18.30
C GLU A 211 -7.97 16.45 -19.34
N PHE A 212 -6.85 15.80 -19.66
CA PHE A 212 -6.70 14.91 -20.81
C PHE A 212 -6.65 13.40 -20.52
N MET A 213 -6.59 12.96 -19.24
CA MET A 213 -6.33 11.55 -18.90
C MET A 213 -7.55 10.80 -18.34
N VAL A 214 -7.55 9.48 -18.54
CA VAL A 214 -8.47 8.52 -17.91
C VAL A 214 -7.70 7.60 -16.96
N MET A 215 -8.28 7.22 -15.82
CA MET A 215 -7.64 6.30 -14.88
C MET A 215 -7.99 4.85 -15.23
N VAL A 216 -6.99 4.01 -15.52
CA VAL A 216 -7.20 2.63 -15.97
C VAL A 216 -6.78 1.62 -14.90
N GLY A 217 -7.66 0.68 -14.57
CA GLY A 217 -7.35 -0.48 -13.74
C GLY A 217 -7.93 -1.76 -14.35
N ARG A 218 -7.50 -2.93 -13.86
CA ARG A 218 -7.94 -4.22 -14.41
C ARG A 218 -8.46 -5.22 -13.38
N ILE A 219 -9.53 -5.91 -13.74
CA ILE A 219 -10.08 -7.06 -13.04
C ILE A 219 -9.57 -8.29 -13.78
N ASP A 220 -8.40 -8.77 -13.35
CA ASP A 220 -7.65 -9.82 -14.05
C ASP A 220 -6.85 -10.67 -13.05
N ALA A 221 -6.76 -11.96 -13.33
CA ALA A 221 -6.15 -12.98 -12.48
C ALA A 221 -5.93 -14.28 -13.27
N ASN A 222 -5.41 -15.31 -12.60
CA ASN A 222 -5.25 -16.63 -13.21
C ASN A 222 -6.59 -17.19 -13.72
N THR A 223 -7.61 -17.18 -12.86
CA THR A 223 -8.95 -17.73 -13.12
C THR A 223 -10.02 -16.63 -13.10
N TYR A 224 -11.16 -16.89 -13.75
CA TYR A 224 -12.34 -16.03 -13.64
C TYR A 224 -12.94 -16.04 -12.22
N ASP A 225 -12.79 -17.13 -11.46
CA ASP A 225 -13.23 -17.18 -10.06
C ASP A 225 -12.47 -16.19 -9.16
N HIS A 226 -11.16 -16.02 -9.37
CA HIS A 226 -10.39 -14.98 -8.68
C HIS A 226 -10.87 -13.56 -9.06
N CYS A 227 -11.35 -13.37 -10.29
CA CYS A 227 -11.93 -12.11 -10.75
C CYS A 227 -13.32 -11.84 -10.14
N ASN A 228 -14.19 -12.86 -10.10
CA ASN A 228 -15.48 -12.79 -9.41
C ASN A 228 -15.30 -12.53 -7.91
N ARG A 229 -14.36 -13.24 -7.27
CA ARG A 229 -14.01 -13.07 -5.86
C ARG A 229 -13.55 -11.64 -5.56
N MET A 230 -12.62 -11.07 -6.33
CA MET A 230 -12.12 -9.70 -6.01
C MET A 230 -13.22 -8.63 -6.09
N ILE A 231 -14.20 -8.78 -6.99
CA ILE A 231 -15.37 -7.88 -7.07
C ILE A 231 -16.25 -8.04 -5.82
N LEU A 232 -16.62 -9.28 -5.48
CA LEU A 232 -17.50 -9.56 -4.33
C LEU A 232 -16.84 -9.17 -3.00
N ASP A 233 -15.57 -9.48 -2.83
CA ASP A 233 -14.77 -9.09 -1.66
C ASP A 233 -14.73 -7.57 -1.49
N ALA A 234 -14.53 -6.81 -2.58
CA ALA A 234 -14.54 -5.35 -2.56
C ALA A 234 -15.90 -4.78 -2.11
N LEU A 235 -17.00 -5.35 -2.62
CA LEU A 235 -18.37 -4.91 -2.31
C LEU A 235 -18.79 -5.24 -0.87
N ASP A 236 -18.39 -6.40 -0.36
CA ASP A 236 -18.64 -6.80 1.03
C ASP A 236 -17.84 -5.93 2.00
N VAL A 237 -16.57 -5.70 1.72
CA VAL A 237 -15.69 -4.94 2.61
C VAL A 237 -15.99 -3.45 2.59
N GLU A 238 -16.50 -2.91 1.49
CA GLU A 238 -17.08 -1.56 1.48
C GLU A 238 -18.28 -1.41 2.45
N LYS A 239 -19.03 -2.49 2.73
CA LYS A 239 -20.16 -2.50 3.68
C LYS A 239 -19.71 -2.79 5.11
N GLU A 240 -18.82 -3.75 5.31
CA GLU A 240 -18.42 -4.24 6.64
C GLU A 240 -17.17 -3.55 7.23
N GLY A 241 -16.32 -2.98 6.38
CA GLY A 241 -15.00 -2.42 6.70
C GLY A 241 -13.86 -3.44 6.58
N LEU A 242 -12.67 -2.97 6.15
CA LEU A 242 -11.46 -3.79 6.11
C LEU A 242 -10.81 -3.81 7.50
N TRP A 243 -10.84 -4.97 8.17
CA TRP A 243 -10.30 -5.16 9.53
C TRP A 243 -9.23 -6.24 9.53
N GLY A 244 -8.06 -5.96 10.10
CA GLY A 244 -6.97 -6.93 10.22
C GLY A 244 -5.63 -6.27 10.52
N MET A 245 -4.57 -7.05 10.31
CA MET A 245 -3.16 -6.65 10.45
C MET A 245 -2.61 -6.04 9.15
N THR A 246 -1.70 -5.08 9.31
CA THR A 246 -0.79 -4.61 8.26
C THR A 246 0.56 -5.29 8.43
N TYR A 247 1.10 -5.87 7.35
CA TYR A 247 2.42 -6.48 7.33
C TYR A 247 3.34 -5.70 6.40
N LEU A 248 4.48 -5.27 6.93
CA LEU A 248 5.49 -4.49 6.23
C LEU A 248 6.80 -5.29 6.20
N ASP A 249 7.39 -5.44 5.03
CA ASP A 249 8.47 -6.38 4.76
C ASP A 249 9.62 -5.61 4.08
N LEU A 250 10.53 -5.07 4.89
CA LEU A 250 11.65 -4.26 4.41
C LEU A 250 12.82 -5.14 3.94
N TRP A 251 13.65 -4.60 3.04
CA TRP A 251 14.82 -5.31 2.52
C TRP A 251 16.11 -4.96 3.27
N THR A 252 16.17 -3.74 3.81
CA THR A 252 17.22 -3.23 4.72
C THR A 252 18.67 -3.27 4.22
N ARG A 253 18.90 -3.45 2.90
CA ARG A 253 20.28 -3.45 2.33
C ARG A 253 20.81 -2.08 1.91
N GLY A 254 19.95 -1.06 1.81
CA GLY A 254 20.35 0.31 1.52
C GLY A 254 20.84 0.56 0.08
N GLY A 255 21.78 1.50 -0.09
CA GLY A 255 22.27 1.92 -1.41
C GLY A 255 21.17 2.54 -2.28
N SER A 256 21.20 2.28 -3.58
CA SER A 256 20.18 2.75 -4.56
C SER A 256 18.76 2.22 -4.28
N TYR A 257 18.63 1.18 -3.46
CA TYR A 257 17.36 0.54 -3.10
C TYR A 257 16.73 1.13 -1.83
N LYS A 258 17.44 2.01 -1.11
CA LYS A 258 16.95 2.72 0.08
C LYS A 258 15.61 3.44 -0.16
N LEU A 259 15.37 3.92 -1.39
CA LEU A 259 14.13 4.59 -1.76
C LEU A 259 12.88 3.72 -1.54
N GLY A 260 12.97 2.39 -1.79
CA GLY A 260 11.87 1.46 -1.55
C GLY A 260 11.67 1.15 -0.06
N ASP A 261 12.78 0.96 0.67
CA ASP A 261 12.75 0.83 2.14
C ASP A 261 12.11 2.08 2.79
N ASP A 262 12.44 3.29 2.32
CA ASP A 262 11.91 4.55 2.86
C ASP A 262 10.40 4.70 2.68
N TRP A 263 9.82 4.17 1.58
CA TRP A 263 8.36 4.18 1.40
C TRP A 263 7.68 3.26 2.43
N ILE A 264 8.20 2.06 2.64
CA ILE A 264 7.65 1.13 3.63
C ILE A 264 7.86 1.69 5.05
N GLU A 265 9.00 2.30 5.34
CA GLU A 265 9.31 2.94 6.63
C GLU A 265 8.40 4.15 6.94
N ASN A 266 7.97 4.90 5.92
CA ASN A 266 6.96 5.96 6.09
C ASN A 266 5.60 5.39 6.52
N ILE A 267 5.21 4.22 5.99
CA ILE A 267 4.00 3.49 6.43
C ILE A 267 4.17 2.99 7.88
N THR A 268 5.36 2.50 8.25
CA THR A 268 5.68 2.11 9.63
C THR A 268 5.47 3.28 10.59
N LYS A 269 6.06 4.45 10.32
CA LYS A 269 5.92 5.66 11.15
C LYS A 269 4.46 6.11 11.29
N ALA A 270 3.71 6.14 10.19
CA ALA A 270 2.28 6.49 10.20
C ALA A 270 1.45 5.46 11.01
N SER A 271 1.79 4.18 10.92
CA SER A 271 1.15 3.10 11.68
C SER A 271 1.42 3.20 13.18
N ILE A 272 2.67 3.49 13.57
CA ILE A 272 3.06 3.70 14.97
C ILE A 272 2.28 4.88 15.55
N ASN A 273 2.33 6.05 14.91
CA ASN A 273 1.65 7.27 15.40
C ASN A 273 0.13 7.07 15.57
N SER A 274 -0.50 6.32 14.66
CA SER A 274 -1.92 5.98 14.73
C SER A 274 -2.24 4.79 15.65
N ALA A 275 -1.25 4.05 16.16
CA ALA A 275 -1.42 2.75 16.80
C ALA A 275 -2.25 1.77 15.95
N THR A 276 -1.95 1.71 14.64
CA THR A 276 -2.55 0.74 13.71
C THR A 276 -1.90 -0.64 13.93
N PRO A 277 -2.66 -1.76 13.86
CA PRO A 277 -2.11 -3.10 14.03
C PRO A 277 -1.12 -3.45 12.91
N THR A 278 0.17 -3.26 13.18
CA THR A 278 1.22 -3.38 12.16
C THR A 278 2.38 -4.24 12.67
N ILE A 279 2.82 -5.16 11.83
CA ILE A 279 4.01 -6.00 12.01
C ILE A 279 5.03 -5.60 10.96
N VAL A 280 6.28 -5.39 11.37
CA VAL A 280 7.37 -4.92 10.52
C VAL A 280 8.51 -5.92 10.57
N ASP A 281 8.79 -6.57 9.44
CA ASP A 281 10.06 -7.29 9.26
C ASP A 281 11.17 -6.29 8.93
N ARG A 282 12.29 -6.44 9.63
CA ARG A 282 13.50 -5.61 9.50
C ARG A 282 14.74 -6.47 9.18
N MET A 283 14.56 -7.71 8.75
CA MET A 283 15.64 -8.57 8.28
C MET A 283 16.22 -8.11 6.93
N LYS A 284 17.41 -8.63 6.58
CA LYS A 284 18.07 -8.43 5.26
C LYS A 284 17.52 -9.35 4.15
N ASN A 285 16.64 -10.25 4.55
CA ASN A 285 15.83 -11.14 3.75
C ASN A 285 14.38 -10.79 4.08
N THR A 286 13.44 -11.08 3.18
CA THR A 286 12.01 -10.95 3.47
C THR A 286 11.57 -11.86 4.62
N PHE A 287 10.30 -11.71 5.05
CA PHE A 287 9.63 -12.68 5.93
C PHE A 287 10.00 -14.13 5.58
N VAL A 288 10.37 -14.91 6.60
CA VAL A 288 10.82 -16.30 6.43
C VAL A 288 9.72 -17.23 5.91
N THR A 289 10.12 -18.33 5.28
CA THR A 289 9.23 -19.36 4.73
C THR A 289 8.20 -19.82 5.76
N ASN A 290 6.93 -19.79 5.39
CA ASN A 290 5.79 -20.10 6.26
C ASN A 290 5.76 -19.28 7.55
N TYR A 291 6.18 -18.00 7.51
CA TYR A 291 5.93 -17.08 8.63
C TYR A 291 4.43 -17.07 9.00
N PRO A 292 4.03 -17.08 10.29
CA PRO A 292 2.62 -17.26 10.68
C PRO A 292 1.76 -16.00 10.45
N MET A 293 1.53 -15.63 9.20
CA MET A 293 0.83 -14.39 8.82
C MET A 293 -0.70 -14.51 9.02
N ARG A 294 -1.20 -14.11 10.20
CA ARG A 294 -2.64 -14.09 10.54
C ARG A 294 -3.32 -12.77 10.16
N ASP A 295 -4.59 -12.85 9.77
CA ASP A 295 -5.51 -11.70 9.61
C ASP A 295 -4.93 -10.58 8.71
N ALA A 296 -4.12 -10.93 7.71
CA ALA A 296 -3.47 -9.95 6.82
C ALA A 296 -4.51 -9.21 5.98
N ALA A 297 -4.76 -7.94 6.33
CA ALA A 297 -5.61 -7.02 5.59
C ALA A 297 -4.79 -6.13 4.65
N VAL A 298 -3.53 -5.85 5.00
CA VAL A 298 -2.59 -5.07 4.18
C VAL A 298 -1.22 -5.76 4.17
N TYR A 299 -0.58 -5.87 3.01
CA TYR A 299 0.81 -6.29 2.88
C TYR A 299 1.59 -5.40 1.90
N PHE A 300 2.77 -4.94 2.32
CA PHE A 300 3.73 -4.25 1.46
C PHE A 300 5.13 -4.82 1.68
N GLY A 301 5.78 -5.31 0.62
CA GLY A 301 7.11 -5.93 0.73
C GLY A 301 8.14 -5.59 -0.34
N TRP A 302 9.41 -5.86 -0.02
CA TRP A 302 10.61 -5.44 -0.76
C TRP A 302 11.81 -6.33 -0.33
N TYR A 303 12.73 -6.82 -1.17
CA TYR A 303 12.74 -7.00 -2.62
C TYR A 303 13.21 -8.43 -2.92
N THR A 304 12.39 -9.21 -3.63
CA THR A 304 12.81 -10.51 -4.17
C THR A 304 12.03 -10.86 -5.44
N GLN A 305 12.63 -11.66 -6.32
CA GLN A 305 12.08 -11.95 -7.64
C GLN A 305 10.85 -12.87 -7.63
N HIS A 306 10.86 -13.88 -6.75
CA HIS A 306 9.84 -14.92 -6.71
C HIS A 306 9.06 -14.86 -5.40
N ARG A 307 7.78 -15.22 -5.46
CA ARG A 307 6.91 -15.37 -4.30
C ARG A 307 7.57 -16.29 -3.28
N ASN A 308 7.70 -15.83 -2.04
CA ASN A 308 8.36 -16.57 -0.97
C ASN A 308 7.67 -16.32 0.40
N GLY A 309 8.36 -16.64 1.50
CA GLY A 309 7.93 -16.28 2.85
C GLY A 309 6.61 -16.95 3.25
N PRO A 310 5.65 -16.21 3.84
CA PRO A 310 4.36 -16.78 4.27
C PRO A 310 3.52 -17.29 3.09
N PHE A 311 3.72 -16.76 1.89
CA PHE A 311 2.96 -17.10 0.68
C PHE A 311 3.40 -18.42 0.03
N LEU A 312 4.30 -19.18 0.67
CA LEU A 312 4.61 -20.57 0.37
C LEU A 312 3.82 -21.57 1.23
N ASN A 313 3.10 -21.08 2.25
CA ASN A 313 2.14 -21.89 2.98
C ASN A 313 0.80 -21.87 2.23
N ASP A 314 0.30 -23.04 1.84
CA ASP A 314 -0.99 -23.16 1.14
C ASP A 314 -2.21 -22.96 2.06
N GLN A 315 -2.00 -23.00 3.38
CA GLN A 315 -3.01 -22.59 4.37
C GLN A 315 -3.06 -21.08 4.60
N MET A 316 -2.04 -20.32 4.15
CA MET A 316 -2.04 -18.86 4.29
C MET A 316 -3.07 -18.25 3.33
N GLN A 317 -3.98 -17.47 3.90
CA GLN A 317 -4.94 -16.65 3.16
C GLN A 317 -4.97 -15.23 3.75
N PHE A 318 -5.02 -14.24 2.88
CA PHE A 318 -5.34 -12.87 3.21
C PHE A 318 -6.79 -12.75 3.72
N LYS A 319 -7.08 -11.67 4.44
CA LYS A 319 -8.47 -11.30 4.75
C LYS A 319 -9.23 -10.99 3.46
N LYS A 320 -10.52 -11.31 3.46
CA LYS A 320 -11.47 -10.80 2.46
C LYS A 320 -11.25 -9.30 2.27
N GLY A 321 -11.10 -8.87 1.01
CA GLY A 321 -10.84 -7.47 0.64
C GLY A 321 -9.42 -6.95 0.86
N ALA A 322 -8.44 -7.78 1.22
CA ALA A 322 -7.09 -7.32 1.51
C ALA A 322 -6.41 -6.65 0.30
N ILE A 323 -5.54 -5.69 0.62
CA ILE A 323 -4.65 -5.00 -0.32
C ILE A 323 -3.24 -5.54 -0.12
N ALA A 324 -2.63 -6.13 -1.14
CA ALA A 324 -1.28 -6.68 -1.03
C ALA A 324 -0.44 -6.31 -2.24
N ALA A 325 0.78 -5.81 -2.04
CA ALA A 325 1.73 -5.57 -3.12
C ALA A 325 3.17 -5.89 -2.69
N HIS A 326 3.93 -6.52 -3.59
CA HIS A 326 5.37 -6.68 -3.42
C HIS A 326 6.08 -5.86 -4.51
N LEU A 327 6.97 -4.99 -4.07
CA LEU A 327 7.73 -4.09 -4.93
C LEU A 327 8.82 -4.92 -5.60
N HIS A 328 8.61 -5.26 -6.87
CA HIS A 328 9.58 -5.97 -7.71
C HIS A 328 9.40 -5.52 -9.17
N SER A 329 10.50 -5.45 -9.93
CA SER A 329 10.48 -4.93 -11.31
C SER A 329 9.57 -5.73 -12.26
N PHE A 330 9.40 -7.02 -12.02
CA PHE A 330 8.52 -7.89 -12.82
C PHE A 330 7.37 -8.46 -11.99
N SER A 331 6.89 -7.75 -10.96
CA SER A 331 5.83 -8.22 -10.07
C SER A 331 4.54 -8.62 -10.80
N GLY A 332 4.23 -7.97 -11.93
CA GLY A 332 3.04 -8.18 -12.75
C GLY A 332 3.32 -8.63 -14.19
N ALA A 333 4.49 -9.20 -14.50
CA ALA A 333 4.88 -9.54 -15.87
C ALA A 333 4.02 -10.62 -16.56
N GLN A 334 3.24 -11.37 -15.78
CA GLN A 334 2.20 -12.31 -16.25
C GLN A 334 1.21 -12.57 -15.11
N LEU A 335 -0.02 -12.99 -15.45
CA LEU A 335 -1.11 -13.24 -14.48
C LEU A 335 -1.69 -14.67 -14.53
N LEU A 336 -1.05 -15.60 -15.23
CA LEU A 336 -1.51 -16.98 -15.46
C LEU A 336 -0.78 -18.05 -14.63
N ASN A 337 0.23 -17.68 -13.85
CA ASN A 337 0.99 -18.61 -13.01
C ASN A 337 1.31 -17.98 -11.64
N PRO A 338 0.53 -18.32 -10.58
CA PRO A 338 0.73 -17.84 -9.21
C PRO A 338 2.11 -18.09 -8.60
N ALA A 339 2.82 -19.13 -9.05
CA ALA A 339 4.13 -19.49 -8.50
C ALA A 339 5.28 -18.61 -9.03
N LYS A 340 5.10 -17.92 -10.16
CA LYS A 340 6.20 -17.20 -10.84
C LYS A 340 6.32 -15.72 -10.47
N ASN A 341 5.20 -15.01 -10.30
CA ASN A 341 5.19 -13.54 -10.15
C ASN A 341 4.25 -13.09 -9.02
N TRP A 342 4.65 -12.00 -8.35
CA TRP A 342 4.04 -11.52 -7.12
C TRP A 342 2.56 -11.15 -7.24
N SER A 343 2.14 -10.36 -8.24
CA SER A 343 0.77 -9.83 -8.30
C SER A 343 -0.28 -10.97 -8.35
N VAL A 344 -0.11 -11.93 -9.28
CA VAL A 344 -0.97 -13.12 -9.34
C VAL A 344 -0.78 -14.03 -8.13
N GLY A 345 0.45 -14.16 -7.63
CA GLY A 345 0.76 -14.96 -6.45
C GLY A 345 0.15 -14.46 -5.13
N LEU A 346 -0.19 -13.17 -5.04
CA LEU A 346 -0.90 -12.55 -3.91
C LEU A 346 -2.43 -12.68 -4.06
N ILE A 347 -2.97 -12.54 -5.29
CA ILE A 347 -4.38 -12.79 -5.60
C ILE A 347 -4.76 -14.26 -5.34
N ASP A 348 -3.86 -15.19 -5.64
CA ASP A 348 -3.94 -16.63 -5.33
C ASP A 348 -4.04 -16.93 -3.83
N ARG A 349 -3.52 -16.05 -2.97
CA ARG A 349 -3.65 -16.13 -1.51
C ARG A 349 -4.79 -15.29 -0.96
N GLY A 350 -5.74 -14.85 -1.80
CA GLY A 350 -6.95 -14.15 -1.35
C GLY A 350 -6.90 -12.62 -1.40
N ALA A 351 -5.80 -11.98 -1.83
CA ALA A 351 -5.80 -10.52 -2.00
C ALA A 351 -6.89 -10.08 -3.00
N ALA A 352 -7.60 -9.00 -2.69
CA ALA A 352 -8.63 -8.42 -3.57
C ALA A 352 -8.08 -7.30 -4.46
N ALA A 353 -6.94 -6.71 -4.10
CA ALA A 353 -6.21 -5.80 -4.96
C ALA A 353 -4.68 -5.90 -4.78
N THR A 354 -3.96 -5.58 -5.85
CA THR A 354 -2.49 -5.54 -5.91
C THR A 354 -2.01 -4.52 -6.94
N LEU A 355 -0.75 -4.14 -6.83
CA LEU A 355 -0.03 -3.36 -7.83
C LEU A 355 0.96 -4.26 -8.57
N GLY A 356 1.27 -3.93 -9.82
CA GLY A 356 2.15 -4.72 -10.68
C GLY A 356 2.99 -3.89 -11.63
N ASN A 357 4.08 -4.49 -12.11
CA ASN A 357 4.91 -3.97 -13.21
C ASN A 357 5.06 -5.06 -14.29
N VAL A 358 4.75 -4.74 -15.54
CA VAL A 358 4.67 -5.72 -16.65
C VAL A 358 5.99 -5.89 -17.41
N TRP A 359 6.86 -4.90 -17.31
CA TRP A 359 8.24 -4.83 -17.79
C TRP A 359 9.09 -4.10 -16.74
N GLU A 360 10.41 -4.00 -16.93
CA GLU A 360 11.32 -3.30 -16.01
C GLU A 360 10.94 -1.81 -15.85
N PRO A 361 10.48 -1.37 -14.67
CA PRO A 361 10.08 0.01 -14.46
C PRO A 361 11.24 0.92 -14.06
N TYR A 362 12.33 0.37 -13.51
CA TYR A 362 13.21 1.02 -12.53
C TYR A 362 12.46 1.51 -11.28
N LEU A 363 13.10 1.41 -10.11
CA LEU A 363 12.48 1.75 -8.81
C LEU A 363 11.82 3.14 -8.79
N GLY A 364 12.48 4.16 -9.35
CA GLY A 364 11.97 5.54 -9.37
C GLY A 364 10.66 5.76 -10.15
N PHE A 365 10.19 4.76 -10.91
CA PHE A 365 8.96 4.81 -11.72
C PHE A 365 8.05 3.64 -11.38
N THR A 366 7.97 3.33 -10.09
CA THR A 366 7.01 2.39 -9.50
C THR A 366 6.04 3.14 -8.58
N HIS A 367 4.90 2.52 -8.29
CA HIS A 367 3.93 3.07 -7.35
C HIS A 367 4.56 3.26 -5.96
N ARG A 368 4.49 4.49 -5.44
CA ARG A 368 4.93 4.81 -4.09
C ARG A 368 3.97 4.24 -3.06
N PHE A 369 4.39 3.18 -2.38
CA PHE A 369 3.53 2.48 -1.41
C PHE A 369 3.06 3.37 -0.25
N ASP A 370 3.87 4.35 0.19
CA ASP A 370 3.46 5.31 1.22
C ASP A 370 2.31 6.22 0.76
N ILE A 371 2.42 6.78 -0.44
CA ILE A 371 1.34 7.58 -1.04
C ILE A 371 0.11 6.70 -1.28
N PHE A 372 0.28 5.52 -1.89
CA PHE A 372 -0.83 4.60 -2.20
C PHE A 372 -1.63 4.26 -0.94
N TYR A 373 -0.96 3.87 0.15
CA TYR A 373 -1.61 3.52 1.41
C TYR A 373 -2.31 4.72 2.06
N ASP A 374 -1.68 5.89 2.10
CA ASP A 374 -2.32 7.12 2.61
C ASP A 374 -3.60 7.48 1.84
N ARG A 375 -3.58 7.38 0.50
CA ARG A 375 -4.78 7.67 -0.32
C ARG A 375 -5.90 6.66 -0.08
N LEU A 376 -5.58 5.37 0.09
CA LEU A 376 -6.57 4.37 0.48
C LEU A 376 -7.17 4.69 1.87
N LEU A 377 -6.35 5.06 2.86
CA LEU A 377 -6.82 5.45 4.20
C LEU A 377 -7.69 6.71 4.18
N LYS A 378 -7.40 7.67 3.29
CA LYS A 378 -8.24 8.84 2.98
C LYS A 378 -9.48 8.50 2.17
N ASN A 379 -9.76 7.21 1.96
CA ASN A 379 -10.95 6.69 1.32
C ASN A 379 -11.07 7.10 -0.16
N TYR A 380 -9.96 7.28 -0.88
CA TYR A 380 -9.98 7.26 -2.34
C TYR A 380 -10.21 5.82 -2.85
N SER A 381 -10.69 5.68 -4.08
CA SER A 381 -10.79 4.37 -4.73
C SER A 381 -9.41 3.79 -5.08
N LEU A 382 -9.36 2.48 -5.32
CA LEU A 382 -8.16 1.76 -5.70
C LEU A 382 -7.42 2.41 -6.87
N VAL A 383 -8.16 2.76 -7.93
CA VAL A 383 -7.56 3.37 -9.14
C VAL A 383 -7.08 4.81 -8.88
N GLU A 384 -7.82 5.60 -8.10
CA GLU A 384 -7.41 6.95 -7.69
C GLU A 384 -6.12 6.89 -6.85
N ALA A 385 -6.06 5.99 -5.88
CA ALA A 385 -4.88 5.78 -5.04
C ALA A 385 -3.65 5.34 -5.87
N ALA A 386 -3.84 4.45 -6.84
CA ALA A 386 -2.78 4.01 -7.75
C ALA A 386 -2.24 5.21 -8.57
N TYR A 387 -3.11 5.95 -9.27
CA TYR A 387 -2.71 7.10 -10.08
C TYR A 387 -2.16 8.28 -9.27
N MET A 388 -2.53 8.45 -8.00
CA MET A 388 -1.86 9.42 -7.13
C MET A 388 -0.46 8.98 -6.69
N SER A 389 -0.16 7.68 -6.69
CA SER A 389 1.11 7.12 -6.18
C SER A 389 2.18 6.87 -7.23
N ILE A 390 1.85 6.84 -8.52
CA ILE A 390 2.81 6.71 -9.63
C ILE A 390 3.14 8.08 -10.23
N ASN A 391 4.43 8.34 -10.47
CA ASN A 391 4.92 9.63 -11.00
C ASN A 391 4.90 9.73 -12.54
N VAL A 392 4.64 8.62 -13.25
CA VAL A 392 4.69 8.54 -14.72
C VAL A 392 3.53 7.76 -15.33
N LEU A 393 3.32 8.00 -16.61
CA LEU A 393 2.41 7.33 -17.54
C LEU A 393 3.22 6.90 -18.80
N SER A 394 2.58 6.17 -19.72
CA SER A 394 3.25 5.52 -20.87
C SER A 394 4.35 4.54 -20.41
N TRP A 395 4.11 3.83 -19.31
CA TRP A 395 5.12 3.03 -18.62
C TRP A 395 4.58 1.68 -18.14
N GLN A 396 5.31 1.00 -17.26
CA GLN A 396 5.15 -0.44 -17.02
C GLN A 396 4.09 -0.83 -15.97
N ASN A 397 3.48 0.16 -15.34
CA ASN A 397 2.73 -0.03 -14.11
C ASN A 397 1.27 -0.44 -14.38
N ILE A 398 0.74 -1.33 -13.55
CA ILE A 398 -0.67 -1.77 -13.57
C ILE A 398 -1.25 -1.78 -12.16
N VAL A 399 -2.57 -1.61 -12.06
CA VAL A 399 -3.35 -1.79 -10.83
C VAL A 399 -4.41 -2.87 -11.07
N ILE A 400 -4.42 -3.88 -10.21
CA ILE A 400 -5.27 -5.06 -10.34
C ILE A 400 -6.23 -5.11 -9.15
N GLY A 401 -7.51 -5.33 -9.43
CA GLY A 401 -8.61 -5.26 -8.47
C GLY A 401 -9.79 -4.50 -9.07
N ASP A 402 -10.90 -4.46 -8.36
CA ASP A 402 -12.03 -3.58 -8.69
C ASP A 402 -11.58 -2.11 -8.62
N PRO A 403 -11.57 -1.36 -9.75
CA PRO A 403 -11.06 0.02 -9.80
C PRO A 403 -11.78 0.98 -8.85
N LEU A 404 -13.05 0.73 -8.54
CA LEU A 404 -13.88 1.54 -7.65
C LEU A 404 -13.72 1.18 -6.16
N TYR A 405 -12.95 0.13 -5.84
CA TYR A 405 -12.85 -0.40 -4.47
C TYR A 405 -12.33 0.63 -3.47
N ARG A 406 -13.07 0.85 -2.38
CA ARG A 406 -12.71 1.73 -1.27
C ARG A 406 -12.56 0.94 0.04
N PRO A 407 -11.40 0.29 0.31
CA PRO A 407 -11.21 -0.60 1.47
C PRO A 407 -11.51 0.04 2.83
N PHE A 408 -11.27 1.34 2.98
CA PHE A 408 -11.45 2.08 4.23
C PHE A 408 -12.69 3.00 4.23
N LYS A 409 -13.68 2.71 3.37
CA LYS A 409 -14.99 3.40 3.32
C LYS A 409 -15.76 3.32 4.63
N THR A 410 -15.78 2.13 5.23
CA THR A 410 -16.48 1.84 6.49
C THR A 410 -15.45 1.64 7.61
N THR A 411 -15.10 2.73 8.28
CA THR A 411 -14.12 2.75 9.38
C THR A 411 -14.71 3.21 10.72
N THR A 412 -15.96 3.68 10.74
CA THR A 412 -16.68 4.07 11.96
C THR A 412 -17.13 2.83 12.73
N VAL A 413 -16.68 2.69 13.98
CA VAL A 413 -17.04 1.57 14.85
C VAL A 413 -18.16 1.97 15.80
N ARG A 414 -19.26 1.20 15.80
CA ARG A 414 -20.29 1.23 16.84
C ARG A 414 -20.08 0.05 17.78
N THR A 415 -20.29 0.23 19.08
CA THR A 415 -20.03 -0.81 20.11
C THR A 415 -20.87 -2.07 19.90
N ASN A 416 -22.12 -1.94 19.45
CA ASN A 416 -22.99 -3.07 19.09
C ASN A 416 -22.53 -3.85 17.84
N ALA A 417 -21.59 -3.32 17.04
CA ALA A 417 -21.05 -3.98 15.85
C ALA A 417 -19.71 -4.72 16.11
N MET A 418 -19.26 -4.78 17.37
CA MET A 418 -18.01 -5.43 17.81
C MET A 418 -18.16 -6.95 18.03
N VAL A 419 -18.88 -7.66 17.15
CA VAL A 419 -19.01 -9.13 17.21
C VAL A 419 -17.91 -9.78 16.35
N LYS A 420 -17.98 -9.59 15.03
CA LYS A 420 -16.93 -9.97 14.07
C LYS A 420 -15.80 -8.92 14.08
N ASP A 421 -14.54 -9.36 13.98
CA ASP A 421 -13.34 -8.52 14.00
C ASP A 421 -13.24 -7.59 15.24
N ARG A 422 -13.78 -8.06 16.38
CA ARG A 422 -13.91 -7.34 17.66
C ARG A 422 -12.64 -6.60 18.05
N ASP A 423 -11.50 -7.29 18.04
CA ASP A 423 -10.23 -6.76 18.53
C ASP A 423 -9.72 -5.59 17.65
N TYR A 424 -9.83 -5.72 16.32
CA TYR A 424 -9.49 -4.66 15.37
C TYR A 424 -10.43 -3.44 15.49
N LYS A 425 -11.73 -3.70 15.68
CA LYS A 425 -12.74 -2.65 15.93
C LYS A 425 -12.53 -1.95 17.27
N LEU A 426 -12.12 -2.66 18.31
CA LEU A 426 -11.75 -2.10 19.62
C LEU A 426 -10.53 -1.17 19.48
N ILE A 427 -9.51 -1.57 18.72
CA ILE A 427 -8.33 -0.72 18.43
C ILE A 427 -8.76 0.56 17.69
N ARG A 428 -9.54 0.46 16.62
CA ARG A 428 -10.05 1.64 15.89
C ARG A 428 -10.96 2.53 16.74
N TYR A 429 -11.77 1.95 17.62
CA TYR A 429 -12.59 2.71 18.58
C TYR A 429 -11.71 3.51 19.54
N ALA A 430 -10.68 2.89 20.12
CA ALA A 430 -9.72 3.57 21.00
C ALA A 430 -8.95 4.69 20.29
N GLN A 431 -8.55 4.50 19.03
CA GLN A 431 -7.96 5.55 18.18
C GLN A 431 -8.86 6.79 18.07
N SER A 432 -10.17 6.60 17.92
CA SER A 432 -11.14 7.72 17.84
C SER A 432 -11.45 8.36 19.20
N ARG A 433 -11.37 7.60 20.29
CA ARG A 433 -11.79 8.02 21.64
C ARG A 433 -10.67 8.64 22.46
N PHE A 434 -9.42 8.25 22.19
CA PHE A 434 -8.22 8.65 22.92
C PHE A 434 -7.15 9.16 21.91
N PRO A 435 -7.14 10.47 21.62
CA PRO A 435 -6.17 11.05 20.67
C PRO A 435 -4.73 10.93 21.16
N ASP A 436 -4.51 11.08 22.47
CA ASP A 436 -3.22 10.90 23.11
C ASP A 436 -2.72 9.44 23.00
N PRO A 437 -1.49 9.20 22.49
CA PRO A 437 -0.97 7.84 22.30
C PRO A 437 -0.78 7.04 23.60
N GLU A 438 -0.28 7.65 24.68
CA GLU A 438 0.03 6.93 25.91
C GLU A 438 -1.24 6.48 26.62
N ILE A 439 -2.21 7.40 26.76
CA ILE A 439 -3.55 7.10 27.28
C ILE A 439 -4.23 6.03 26.43
N ARG A 440 -4.14 6.12 25.09
CA ARG A 440 -4.73 5.14 24.17
C ARG A 440 -4.17 3.73 24.39
N LEU A 441 -2.86 3.58 24.50
CA LEU A 441 -2.21 2.28 24.74
C LEU A 441 -2.57 1.73 26.13
N ALA A 442 -2.61 2.57 27.16
CA ALA A 442 -3.01 2.17 28.51
C ALA A 442 -4.47 1.69 28.57
N GLU A 443 -5.41 2.39 27.94
CA GLU A 443 -6.82 1.96 27.85
C GLU A 443 -6.99 0.70 27.00
N LEU A 444 -6.20 0.54 25.92
CA LEU A 444 -6.19 -0.68 25.13
C LEU A 444 -5.70 -1.89 25.93
N LEU A 445 -4.67 -1.75 26.77
CA LEU A 445 -4.22 -2.83 27.65
C LEU A 445 -5.27 -3.19 28.72
N LYS A 446 -5.96 -2.20 29.31
CA LYS A 446 -7.08 -2.45 30.23
C LYS A 446 -8.22 -3.21 29.55
N ALA A 447 -8.55 -2.84 28.30
CA ALA A 447 -9.56 -3.53 27.51
C ALA A 447 -9.10 -4.94 27.10
N ALA A 448 -7.83 -5.13 26.73
CA ALA A 448 -7.25 -6.42 26.36
C ALA A 448 -7.28 -7.43 27.52
N GLU A 449 -6.96 -7.01 28.75
CA GLU A 449 -7.00 -7.89 29.92
C GLU A 449 -8.44 -8.32 30.27
N ARG A 450 -9.42 -7.41 30.12
CA ARG A 450 -10.85 -7.71 30.31
C ARG A 450 -11.40 -8.65 29.23
N THR A 451 -11.00 -8.44 27.97
CA THR A 451 -11.52 -9.19 26.80
C THR A 451 -10.67 -10.40 26.40
N LYS A 452 -9.57 -10.64 27.13
CA LYS A 452 -8.56 -11.68 26.90
C LYS A 452 -8.00 -11.65 25.46
N SER A 453 -7.79 -10.45 24.92
CA SER A 453 -7.34 -10.25 23.53
C SER A 453 -5.82 -10.37 23.39
N GLY A 454 -5.35 -11.52 22.90
CA GLY A 454 -3.95 -11.68 22.45
C GLY A 454 -3.58 -10.69 21.34
N THR A 455 -4.49 -10.40 20.42
CA THR A 455 -4.30 -9.45 19.30
C THR A 455 -3.95 -8.04 19.76
N VAL A 456 -4.64 -7.51 20.78
CA VAL A 456 -4.34 -6.17 21.31
C VAL A 456 -3.00 -6.16 22.05
N TYR A 457 -2.68 -7.22 22.81
CA TYR A 457 -1.35 -7.35 23.43
C TYR A 457 -0.22 -7.44 22.39
N GLU A 458 -0.39 -8.22 21.33
CA GLU A 458 0.56 -8.33 20.22
C GLU A 458 0.81 -6.97 19.55
N MET A 459 -0.26 -6.23 19.22
CA MET A 459 -0.16 -4.90 18.62
C MET A 459 0.55 -3.89 19.54
N VAL A 460 0.17 -3.82 20.82
CA VAL A 460 0.80 -2.90 21.78
C VAL A 460 2.26 -3.29 22.03
N ALA A 461 2.58 -4.59 22.09
CA ALA A 461 3.95 -5.07 22.25
C ALA A 461 4.83 -4.67 21.05
N PHE A 462 4.33 -4.77 19.83
CA PHE A 462 5.03 -4.31 18.63
C PHE A 462 5.23 -2.80 18.58
N HIS A 463 4.18 -2.02 18.84
CA HIS A 463 4.31 -0.57 18.95
C HIS A 463 5.39 -0.19 19.99
N THR A 464 5.41 -0.89 21.12
CA THR A 464 6.40 -0.71 22.18
C THR A 464 7.83 -1.11 21.75
N LEU A 465 7.98 -2.16 20.93
CA LEU A 465 9.25 -2.59 20.36
C LEU A 465 9.81 -1.58 19.35
N GLU A 466 8.95 -1.05 18.47
CA GLU A 466 9.34 0.02 17.52
C GLU A 466 9.66 1.34 18.25
N GLY A 467 9.03 1.59 19.41
CA GLY A 467 9.44 2.66 20.35
C GLY A 467 10.72 2.38 21.15
N GLY A 468 11.39 1.24 20.93
CA GLY A 468 12.66 0.87 21.56
C GLY A 468 12.57 0.29 22.99
N ASN A 469 11.38 0.16 23.57
CA ASN A 469 11.21 -0.38 24.93
C ASN A 469 11.12 -1.92 24.92
N ASN A 470 12.29 -2.54 24.75
CA ASN A 470 12.44 -3.99 24.65
C ASN A 470 11.85 -4.76 25.84
N GLU A 471 12.00 -4.29 27.08
CA GLU A 471 11.53 -5.05 28.24
C GLU A 471 9.99 -5.12 28.29
N GLN A 472 9.32 -4.00 28.04
CA GLN A 472 7.86 -3.94 28.03
C GLN A 472 7.27 -4.65 26.81
N ALA A 473 7.93 -4.58 25.65
CA ALA A 473 7.57 -5.38 24.48
C ALA A 473 7.64 -6.89 24.77
N ALA A 474 8.72 -7.37 25.39
CA ALA A 474 8.88 -8.78 25.75
C ALA A 474 7.80 -9.28 26.74
N LYS A 475 7.39 -8.44 27.69
CA LYS A 475 6.25 -8.72 28.58
C LYS A 475 4.94 -8.85 27.79
N GLY A 476 4.70 -7.92 26.87
CA GLY A 476 3.52 -7.93 25.99
C GLY A 476 3.42 -9.16 25.09
N PHE A 477 4.50 -9.56 24.41
CA PHE A 477 4.52 -10.76 23.56
C PHE A 477 4.27 -12.05 24.35
N ARG A 478 4.86 -12.19 25.55
CA ARG A 478 4.57 -13.35 26.43
C ARG A 478 3.10 -13.38 26.84
N ARG A 479 2.52 -12.22 27.22
CA ARG A 479 1.10 -12.13 27.56
C ARG A 479 0.19 -12.42 26.38
N ALA A 480 0.54 -11.97 25.17
CA ALA A 480 -0.17 -12.33 23.95
C ALA A 480 -0.16 -13.85 23.72
N LYS A 481 1.01 -14.50 23.90
CA LYS A 481 1.18 -15.95 23.75
C LYS A 481 0.34 -16.78 24.72
N GLU A 482 0.18 -16.32 25.96
CA GLU A 482 -0.70 -16.94 26.96
C GLU A 482 -2.19 -16.87 26.57
N LEU A 483 -2.59 -15.81 25.87
CA LEU A 483 -3.99 -15.52 25.53
C LEU A 483 -4.41 -16.09 24.17
N PHE A 484 -3.48 -16.29 23.24
CA PHE A 484 -3.76 -17.01 22.00
C PHE A 484 -4.08 -18.48 22.29
N THR A 485 -5.01 -19.04 21.52
CA THR A 485 -5.32 -20.48 21.54
C THR A 485 -4.56 -21.21 20.45
N ASP A 486 -4.55 -20.64 19.24
CA ASP A 486 -3.89 -21.16 18.05
C ASP A 486 -2.36 -21.29 18.19
N SER A 487 -1.80 -22.35 17.59
CA SER A 487 -0.38 -22.69 17.67
C SER A 487 0.50 -21.82 16.78
N ALA A 488 0.00 -21.39 15.62
CA ALA A 488 0.73 -20.53 14.70
C ALA A 488 0.83 -19.10 15.26
N ASP A 489 -0.22 -18.60 15.93
CA ASP A 489 -0.22 -17.35 16.69
C ASP A 489 0.77 -17.37 17.88
N LYS A 490 0.81 -18.48 18.64
CA LYS A 490 1.76 -18.67 19.74
C LYS A 490 3.20 -18.71 19.23
N LEU A 491 3.45 -19.45 18.16
CA LEU A 491 4.74 -19.48 17.48
C LEU A 491 5.15 -18.08 17.02
N ARG A 492 4.22 -17.31 16.43
CA ARG A 492 4.49 -15.93 16.01
C ARG A 492 4.99 -15.06 17.17
N GLN A 493 4.45 -15.21 18.39
CA GLN A 493 4.96 -14.48 19.56
C GLN A 493 6.39 -14.88 19.95
N ASP A 494 6.77 -16.16 19.77
CA ASP A 494 8.16 -16.59 19.96
C ASP A 494 9.07 -16.01 18.87
N LEU A 495 8.60 -15.87 17.63
CA LEU A 495 9.35 -15.20 16.56
C LEU A 495 9.55 -13.71 16.82
N HIS A 496 8.58 -13.02 17.45
CA HIS A 496 8.76 -11.62 17.88
C HIS A 496 9.80 -11.48 18.98
N LEU A 497 9.86 -12.43 19.92
CA LEU A 497 10.91 -12.48 20.94
C LEU A 497 12.28 -12.76 20.32
N VAL A 498 12.35 -13.59 19.27
CA VAL A 498 13.58 -13.81 18.49
C VAL A 498 14.05 -12.53 17.82
N GLU A 499 13.16 -11.79 17.16
CA GLU A 499 13.48 -10.50 16.54
C GLU A 499 13.92 -9.45 17.59
N LEU A 500 13.25 -9.40 18.74
CA LEU A 500 13.63 -8.55 19.86
C LEU A 500 15.04 -8.83 20.36
N GLU A 501 15.41 -10.10 20.56
CA GLU A 501 16.78 -10.44 20.99
C GLU A 501 17.81 -10.18 19.88
N ARG A 502 17.45 -10.32 18.59
CA ARG A 502 18.32 -9.91 17.48
C ARG A 502 18.58 -8.40 17.47
N ARG A 503 17.57 -7.56 17.71
CA ARG A 503 17.74 -6.10 17.83
C ARG A 503 18.62 -5.69 19.02
N ARG A 504 18.81 -6.58 19.99
CA ARG A 504 19.70 -6.40 21.16
C ARG A 504 21.09 -7.04 20.97
N ASP A 505 21.40 -7.57 19.79
CA ASP A 505 22.59 -8.36 19.48
C ASP A 505 22.76 -9.63 20.35
N LYS A 506 21.64 -10.17 20.84
CA LYS A 506 21.59 -11.36 21.70
C LYS A 506 21.27 -12.63 20.93
N ILE A 507 22.09 -12.90 19.91
CA ILE A 507 21.92 -14.06 19.02
C ILE A 507 21.83 -15.42 19.77
N PRO A 508 22.59 -15.69 20.85
CA PRO A 508 22.44 -16.93 21.61
C PRO A 508 21.05 -17.09 22.27
N ASP A 509 20.47 -16.00 22.78
CA ASP A 509 19.13 -16.02 23.39
C ASP A 509 18.05 -16.25 22.31
N ALA A 510 18.20 -15.62 21.13
CA ALA A 510 17.35 -15.88 19.97
C ALA A 510 17.40 -17.35 19.51
N ILE A 511 18.60 -17.94 19.40
CA ILE A 511 18.79 -19.37 19.05
C ILE A 511 18.14 -20.29 20.09
N LYS A 512 18.22 -19.95 21.39
CA LYS A 512 17.58 -20.72 22.46
C LYS A 512 16.05 -20.73 22.32
N ILE A 513 15.44 -19.59 22.00
CA ILE A 513 13.99 -19.49 21.75
C ILE A 513 13.61 -20.36 20.54
N LEU A 514 14.34 -20.25 19.42
CA LEU A 514 14.09 -21.06 18.22
C LEU A 514 14.23 -22.56 18.48
N LYS A 515 15.26 -23.01 19.20
CA LYS A 515 15.46 -24.43 19.55
C LYS A 515 14.34 -24.98 20.45
N GLN A 516 13.70 -24.14 21.26
CA GLN A 516 12.49 -24.53 22.00
C GLN A 516 11.25 -24.53 21.10
N ALA A 517 11.04 -23.47 20.31
CA ALA A 517 9.91 -23.37 19.38
C ALA A 517 9.86 -24.56 18.40
N LYS A 518 11.01 -24.99 17.85
CA LYS A 518 11.10 -26.15 16.95
C LYS A 518 10.56 -27.45 17.60
N LYS A 519 10.72 -27.62 18.91
CA LYS A 519 10.20 -28.79 19.65
C LYS A 519 8.70 -28.69 19.91
N VAL A 520 8.23 -27.48 20.25
CA VAL A 520 6.84 -27.23 20.66
C VAL A 520 5.87 -27.24 19.46
N TYR A 521 6.28 -26.67 18.32
CA TYR A 521 5.42 -26.48 17.14
C TYR A 521 5.79 -27.41 15.98
N LYS A 522 6.45 -28.55 16.24
CA LYS A 522 6.93 -29.48 15.21
C LYS A 522 5.86 -29.99 14.23
N ASP A 523 4.59 -29.96 14.65
CA ASP A 523 3.45 -30.56 13.94
C ASP A 523 2.64 -29.55 13.09
N ILE A 524 3.07 -28.28 12.98
CA ILE A 524 2.41 -27.26 12.14
C ILE A 524 3.30 -26.80 10.97
N PRO A 525 2.74 -26.41 9.79
CA PRO A 525 3.51 -25.98 8.63
C PRO A 525 4.47 -24.80 8.88
N GLU A 526 4.15 -23.94 9.84
CA GLU A 526 4.89 -22.74 10.21
C GLU A 526 6.20 -23.05 10.94
N VAL A 527 6.46 -24.29 11.36
CA VAL A 527 7.76 -24.68 11.93
C VAL A 527 8.93 -24.40 10.97
N LYS A 528 8.67 -24.38 9.65
CA LYS A 528 9.64 -23.98 8.63
C LYS A 528 10.18 -22.55 8.82
N ALA A 529 9.41 -21.65 9.45
CA ALA A 529 9.87 -20.31 9.80
C ALA A 529 10.99 -20.37 10.87
N VAL A 530 10.84 -21.27 11.85
CA VAL A 530 11.85 -21.54 12.89
C VAL A 530 13.11 -22.15 12.26
N GLU A 531 12.96 -23.09 11.33
CA GLU A 531 14.08 -23.73 10.64
C GLU A 531 14.84 -22.77 9.72
N GLY A 532 14.12 -21.90 9.02
CA GLY A 532 14.71 -20.83 8.22
C GLY A 532 15.51 -19.85 9.07
N LEU A 533 14.97 -19.42 10.21
CA LEU A 533 15.68 -18.53 11.15
C LEU A 533 16.89 -19.21 11.82
N LEU A 534 16.79 -20.50 12.17
CA LEU A 534 17.94 -21.25 12.67
C LEU A 534 19.05 -21.32 11.61
N THR A 535 18.72 -21.59 10.35
CA THR A 535 19.70 -21.60 9.25
C THR A 535 20.38 -20.23 9.06
N ILE A 536 19.69 -19.12 9.36
CA ILE A 536 20.23 -17.76 9.27
C ILE A 536 21.13 -17.39 10.47
N LEU A 537 20.79 -17.85 11.68
CA LEU A 537 21.48 -17.44 12.93
C LEU A 537 22.51 -18.45 13.43
N ASP A 538 22.36 -19.72 13.08
CA ASP A 538 23.16 -20.86 13.51
C ASP A 538 23.46 -21.74 12.27
N PRO A 539 24.16 -21.19 11.26
CA PRO A 539 24.35 -21.87 9.97
C PRO A 539 25.18 -23.15 10.13
N PRO A 540 24.84 -24.23 9.39
CA PRO A 540 25.59 -25.47 9.45
C PRO A 540 27.04 -25.26 9.00
N SER A 541 27.97 -26.04 9.56
CA SER A 541 29.38 -26.02 9.15
C SER A 541 29.51 -26.25 7.64
N PRO A 542 30.39 -25.50 6.95
CA PRO A 542 30.59 -25.70 5.51
C PRO A 542 31.06 -27.13 5.22
N PRO A 543 30.64 -27.73 4.08
CA PRO A 543 31.08 -29.06 3.73
C PRO A 543 32.60 -29.11 3.61
N LEU A 544 33.21 -30.20 4.11
CA LEU A 544 34.65 -30.42 4.02
C LEU A 544 35.10 -30.29 2.57
N THR A 545 36.02 -29.36 2.31
CA THR A 545 36.62 -29.19 0.98
C THR A 545 37.30 -30.49 0.60
N LYS A 546 36.84 -31.11 -0.50
CA LYS A 546 37.59 -32.20 -1.12
C LYS A 546 39.01 -31.71 -1.44
N PRO A 547 40.06 -32.47 -1.13
CA PRO A 547 41.41 -32.10 -1.55
C PRO A 547 41.43 -31.92 -3.07
N LYS A 548 42.19 -30.93 -3.54
CA LYS A 548 42.52 -30.84 -4.96
C LYS A 548 43.47 -32.00 -5.29
N ASN A 549 43.00 -32.94 -6.10
CA ASN A 549 43.85 -33.88 -6.81
C ASN A 549 44.44 -33.19 -8.05
#